data_AF-A0A4D4JDR3-F1
#
_entry.id   AF-A0A4D4JDR3-F1
#
_cell.length_a   1.000
_cell.length_b   1.000
_cell.length_c   1.000
_cell.angle_alpha   90.00
_cell.angle_beta   90.00
_cell.angle_gamma   90.00
#
_symmetry.space_group_name_H-M   'P 1'
#
loop_
_entity.id
_entity.type
_entity.pdbx_description
1 polymer ?
#
loop_
_entity_poly.entity_id
_entity_poly.type
_entity_poly.pdbx_seq_one_letter_code
_entity_poly.pdbx_strand_id
1 'polypeptide(L)'
;MTETFGEALRRLREAGGLSQPRLARLVPISQTTISRYEHNRQAVEHAVAHPSRADQAAVDALTEVLSATRRAEDATSAAAVLPMVRQQLVTVRGVLAEARSTVRPAAAGLASDCEQYLGWLLIATGLRGQAVAHFDAAISLGTEANDPTLVAHGLSFKGYAALLDGQPGTTASLSAASRRDRRVFAPLRAYDAYQETQSLVMEGDRRSAFRTLAEANDLAAKPPRTAPRHRLGCTGTRRRSCRPNTVSCCTASAGTRKRSSC
;
A
#
# COMPACT_ATOMS: atom_id res chain seq x y z
N MET A 1 39.77 -13.43 23.60
CA MET A 1 38.39 -13.62 24.09
C MET A 1 37.47 -12.91 23.11
N THR A 2 36.51 -13.60 22.51
CA THR A 2 35.59 -13.03 21.52
C THR A 2 34.48 -12.30 22.27
N GLU A 3 34.32 -10.99 22.03
CA GLU A 3 33.22 -10.19 22.58
C GLU A 3 31.88 -10.79 22.11
N THR A 4 30.98 -11.06 23.04
CA THR A 4 29.63 -11.50 22.71
C THR A 4 28.81 -10.36 22.12
N PHE A 5 27.76 -10.66 21.35
CA PHE A 5 26.87 -9.63 20.80
C PHE A 5 26.29 -8.71 21.88
N GLY A 6 25.87 -9.28 23.03
CA GLY A 6 25.32 -8.51 24.14
C GLY A 6 26.30 -7.51 24.73
N GLU A 7 27.56 -7.91 24.89
CA GLU A 7 28.65 -7.04 25.37
C GLU A 7 28.94 -5.92 24.37
N ALA A 8 29.01 -6.24 23.08
CA ALA A 8 29.21 -5.26 22.01
C ALA A 8 28.06 -4.25 21.93
N LEU A 9 26.81 -4.72 22.02
CA LEU A 9 25.62 -3.87 22.01
C LEU A 9 25.61 -2.91 23.20
N ARG A 10 25.90 -3.40 24.40
CA ARG A 10 25.99 -2.58 25.61
C ARG A 10 27.06 -1.50 25.47
N ARG A 11 28.27 -1.90 25.05
CA ARG A 11 29.41 -0.99 24.86
C ARG A 11 29.09 0.12 23.84
N LEU A 12 28.51 -0.23 22.69
CA LEU A 12 28.14 0.73 21.65
C LEU A 12 27.03 1.68 22.11
N ARG A 13 26.02 1.16 22.83
CA ARG A 13 24.95 1.98 23.39
C ARG A 13 25.49 3.00 24.39
N GLU A 14 26.36 2.57 25.31
CA GLU A 14 26.97 3.42 26.32
C GLU A 14 27.92 4.46 25.69
N ALA A 15 28.73 4.06 24.69
CA ALA A 15 29.56 4.99 23.92
C ALA A 15 28.74 6.05 23.16
N GLY A 16 27.52 5.71 22.73
CA GLY A 16 26.58 6.65 22.13
C GLY A 16 25.83 7.53 23.15
N GLY A 17 26.10 7.41 24.45
CA GLY A 17 25.40 8.17 25.50
C GLY A 17 23.92 7.80 25.63
N LEU A 18 23.52 6.62 25.17
CA LEU A 18 22.13 6.18 25.18
C LEU A 18 21.84 5.30 26.40
N SER A 19 20.74 5.58 27.09
CA SER A 19 20.16 4.62 28.05
C SER A 19 19.37 3.54 27.30
N GLN A 20 19.19 2.35 27.88
CA GLN A 20 18.36 1.31 27.26
C GLN A 20 16.92 1.80 26.95
N PRO A 21 16.23 2.55 27.84
CA PRO A 21 14.92 3.13 27.51
C PRO A 21 14.96 4.11 26.35
N ARG A 22 16.06 4.88 26.20
CA ARG A 22 16.21 5.84 25.10
C ARG A 22 16.45 5.11 23.79
N LEU A 23 17.28 4.06 23.78
CA LEU A 23 17.45 3.21 22.62
C LEU A 23 16.14 2.54 22.21
N ALA A 24 15.36 2.01 23.15
CA ALA A 24 14.05 1.39 22.90
C ALA A 24 13.01 2.31 22.22
N ARG A 25 13.17 3.64 22.32
CA ARG A 25 12.30 4.60 21.62
C ARG A 25 12.75 4.86 20.18
N LEU A 26 13.99 4.53 19.84
CA LEU A 26 14.60 4.75 18.54
C LEU A 26 14.53 3.52 17.63
N VAL A 27 14.41 2.33 18.22
CA VAL A 27 14.30 1.06 17.52
C VAL A 27 13.00 0.34 17.91
N PRO A 28 12.37 -0.43 17.02
CA PRO A 28 11.09 -1.10 17.28
C PRO A 28 11.25 -2.34 18.18
N ILE A 29 12.00 -2.23 19.28
CA ILE A 29 12.21 -3.28 20.27
C ILE A 29 12.11 -2.70 21.69
N SER A 30 11.48 -3.43 22.60
CA SER A 30 11.28 -2.97 23.98
C SER A 30 12.60 -2.85 24.75
N GLN A 31 12.63 -2.01 25.79
CA GLN A 31 13.77 -1.92 26.69
C GLN A 31 14.10 -3.27 27.35
N THR A 32 13.08 -4.07 27.68
CA THR A 32 13.24 -5.42 28.21
C THR A 32 13.96 -6.34 27.21
N THR A 33 13.64 -6.22 25.92
CA THR A 33 14.30 -6.98 24.84
C THR A 33 15.76 -6.56 24.69
N ILE A 34 16.05 -5.26 24.70
CA ILE A 34 17.43 -4.73 24.68
C ILE A 34 18.22 -5.27 25.89
N SER A 35 17.62 -5.25 27.08
CA SER A 35 18.25 -5.80 28.28
C SER A 35 18.55 -7.30 28.15
N ARG A 36 17.63 -8.10 27.59
CA ARG A 36 17.87 -9.53 27.35
C ARG A 36 19.00 -9.78 26.36
N TYR A 37 19.10 -8.98 25.30
CA TYR A 37 20.22 -9.05 24.34
C TYR A 37 21.54 -8.68 25.01
N GLU A 38 21.60 -7.59 25.78
CA GLU A 38 22.83 -7.15 26.47
C GLU A 38 23.34 -8.16 27.50
N HIS A 39 22.43 -8.94 28.11
CA HIS A 39 22.78 -10.02 29.03
C HIS A 39 22.94 -11.38 28.35
N ASN A 40 22.95 -11.43 27.01
CA ASN A 40 23.01 -12.66 26.21
C ASN A 40 21.95 -13.72 26.61
N ARG A 41 20.82 -13.29 27.20
CA ARG A 41 19.71 -14.17 27.60
C ARG A 41 18.76 -14.51 26.45
N GLN A 42 18.97 -13.87 25.29
CA GLN A 42 18.24 -14.11 24.06
C GLN A 42 19.23 -13.98 22.89
N ALA A 43 19.37 -15.02 22.06
CA ALA A 43 20.20 -14.95 20.88
C ALA A 43 19.47 -14.18 19.76
N VAL A 44 20.18 -13.27 19.09
CA VAL A 44 19.65 -12.53 17.93
C VAL A 44 19.23 -13.50 16.83
N GLU A 45 20.06 -14.50 16.56
CA GLU A 45 19.78 -15.56 15.57
C GLU A 45 18.47 -16.30 15.88
N HIS A 46 18.22 -16.64 17.16
CA HIS A 46 16.96 -17.29 17.56
C HIS A 46 15.77 -16.33 17.44
N ALA A 47 15.93 -15.04 17.73
CA ALA A 47 14.87 -14.04 17.59
C ALA A 47 14.54 -13.73 16.11
N VAL A 48 15.55 -13.78 15.24
CA VAL A 48 15.41 -13.69 13.78
C VAL A 48 14.76 -14.96 13.23
N ALA A 49 15.11 -16.14 13.75
CA ALA A 49 14.53 -17.42 13.36
C ALA A 49 13.11 -17.66 13.93
N HIS A 50 12.78 -17.04 15.07
CA HIS A 50 11.50 -17.21 15.77
C HIS A 50 10.95 -15.85 16.22
N PRO A 51 10.54 -14.98 15.28
CA PRO A 51 9.94 -13.69 15.61
C PRO A 51 8.74 -13.93 16.54
N SER A 52 8.75 -13.26 17.69
CA SER A 52 7.82 -13.52 18.78
C SER A 52 6.42 -13.01 18.43
N ARG A 53 5.61 -13.86 17.77
CA ARG A 53 4.21 -13.68 17.37
C ARG A 53 3.95 -12.50 16.42
N ALA A 54 3.31 -12.81 15.29
CA ALA A 54 2.55 -11.85 14.50
C ALA A 54 1.39 -11.27 15.34
N ASP A 55 1.71 -10.26 16.15
CA ASP A 55 0.77 -9.51 16.96
C ASP A 55 0.38 -8.20 16.28
N GLN A 56 -0.57 -7.48 16.89
CA GLN A 56 -1.09 -6.25 16.30
C GLN A 56 -0.02 -5.15 16.21
N ALA A 57 0.91 -5.10 17.17
CA ALA A 57 1.97 -4.09 17.17
C ALA A 57 2.93 -4.28 15.99
N ALA A 58 3.23 -5.53 15.62
CA ALA A 58 4.02 -5.82 14.42
C ALA A 58 3.30 -5.38 13.13
N VAL A 59 1.99 -5.63 13.02
CA VAL A 59 1.17 -5.18 11.87
C VAL A 59 1.13 -3.65 11.79
N ASP A 60 0.95 -2.96 12.92
CA ASP A 60 0.91 -1.50 12.96
C ASP A 60 2.27 -0.90 12.56
N ALA A 61 3.38 -1.45 13.07
CA ALA A 61 4.72 -1.00 12.70
C ALA A 61 5.00 -1.17 11.20
N LEU A 62 4.62 -2.32 10.61
CA LEU A 62 4.78 -2.55 9.17
C LEU A 62 3.86 -1.66 8.33
N THR A 63 2.68 -1.32 8.84
CA THR A 63 1.77 -0.35 8.21
C THR A 63 2.39 1.06 8.14
N GLU A 64 3.07 1.49 9.21
CA GLU A 64 3.79 2.75 9.22
C GLU A 64 5.00 2.74 8.27
N VAL A 65 5.71 1.61 8.17
CA VAL A 65 6.80 1.43 7.19
C VAL A 65 6.28 1.53 5.75
N LEU A 66 5.16 0.88 5.43
CA LEU A 66 4.54 1.00 4.11
C LEU A 66 4.15 2.45 3.81
N SER A 67 3.57 3.14 4.80
CA SER A 67 3.20 4.55 4.68
C SER A 67 4.42 5.46 4.47
N ALA A 68 5.53 5.21 5.16
CA ALA A 68 6.78 5.91 4.94
C ALA A 68 7.37 5.64 3.56
N THR A 69 7.21 4.43 3.04
CA THR A 69 7.70 4.03 1.71
C THR A 69 6.94 4.73 0.59
N ARG A 70 5.63 4.92 0.73
CA ARG A 70 4.81 5.73 -0.21
C ARG A 70 5.26 7.19 -0.21
N ARG A 71 5.52 7.78 0.97
CA ARG A 71 6.09 9.14 1.05
C ARG A 71 7.48 9.23 0.43
N ALA A 72 8.28 8.18 0.54
CA ALA A 72 9.60 8.13 -0.09
C ALA A 72 9.49 8.04 -1.62
N GLU A 73 8.50 7.30 -2.15
CA GLU A 73 8.18 7.27 -3.59
C GLU A 73 7.87 8.67 -4.11
N ASP A 74 6.99 9.41 -3.43
CA ASP A 74 6.60 10.78 -3.79
C ASP A 74 7.80 11.73 -3.92
N ALA A 75 8.83 11.53 -3.07
CA ALA A 75 10.05 12.32 -3.08
C ALA A 75 11.12 11.80 -4.06
N THR A 76 10.98 10.57 -4.58
CA THR A 76 11.98 9.91 -5.41
C THR A 76 11.36 9.40 -6.72
N SER A 77 11.07 8.10 -6.81
CA SER A 77 10.36 7.48 -7.93
C SER A 77 9.89 6.06 -7.59
N ALA A 78 8.94 5.54 -8.36
CA ALA A 78 8.50 4.15 -8.27
C ALA A 78 9.66 3.13 -8.40
N ALA A 79 10.58 3.37 -9.32
CA ALA A 79 11.74 2.49 -9.53
C ALA A 79 12.67 2.45 -8.32
N ALA A 80 12.86 3.57 -7.62
CA ALA A 80 13.75 3.66 -6.47
C ALA A 80 13.24 2.86 -5.26
N VAL A 81 11.92 2.80 -5.06
CA VAL A 81 11.30 2.11 -3.91
C VAL A 81 10.91 0.65 -4.21
N LEU A 82 10.85 0.24 -5.48
CA LEU A 82 10.40 -1.09 -5.89
C LEU A 82 11.14 -2.25 -5.16
N PRO A 83 12.48 -2.27 -5.02
CA PRO A 83 13.17 -3.35 -4.30
C PRO A 83 12.79 -3.41 -2.81
N MET A 84 12.56 -2.25 -2.19
CA MET A 84 12.16 -2.15 -0.79
C MET A 84 10.75 -2.73 -0.59
N VAL A 85 9.80 -2.40 -1.45
CA VAL A 85 8.42 -2.90 -1.37
C VAL A 85 8.37 -4.42 -1.59
N ARG A 86 9.20 -4.96 -2.50
CA ARG A 86 9.34 -6.42 -2.67
C ARG A 86 9.75 -7.11 -1.37
N GLN A 87 10.75 -6.58 -0.67
CA GLN A 87 11.20 -7.13 0.61
C GLN A 87 10.16 -6.97 1.72
N GLN A 88 9.52 -5.80 1.80
CA GLN A 88 8.42 -5.58 2.75
C GLN A 88 7.30 -6.60 2.58
N LEU A 89 6.91 -6.91 1.33
CA LEU A 89 5.87 -7.89 1.07
C LEU A 89 6.26 -9.29 1.56
N VAL A 90 7.53 -9.71 1.41
CA VAL A 90 8.02 -10.98 1.97
C VAL A 90 7.85 -10.99 3.49
N THR A 91 8.26 -9.92 4.17
CA THR A 91 8.11 -9.79 5.63
C THR A 91 6.63 -9.84 6.05
N VAL A 92 5.77 -9.08 5.39
CA VAL A 92 4.33 -9.03 5.69
C VAL A 92 3.66 -10.38 5.47
N ARG A 93 4.01 -11.11 4.40
CA ARG A 93 3.51 -12.48 4.16
C ARG A 93 3.97 -13.46 5.25
N GLY A 94 5.21 -13.33 5.74
CA GLY A 94 5.69 -14.09 6.90
C GLY A 94 4.88 -13.81 8.16
N VAL A 95 4.57 -12.53 8.43
CA VAL A 95 3.69 -12.14 9.55
C VAL A 95 2.28 -12.73 9.37
N LEU A 96 1.71 -12.66 8.16
CA LEU A 96 0.39 -13.24 7.88
C LEU A 96 0.36 -14.77 8.07
N ALA A 97 1.42 -15.48 7.71
CA ALA A 97 1.52 -16.92 7.88
C ALA A 97 1.45 -17.32 9.36
N GLU A 98 2.11 -16.54 10.24
CA GLU A 98 2.16 -16.78 11.68
C GLU A 98 0.98 -16.13 12.45
N ALA A 99 0.14 -15.33 11.77
CA ALA A 99 -0.94 -14.59 12.40
C ALA A 99 -2.08 -15.51 12.86
N ARG A 100 -2.46 -15.35 14.13
CA ARG A 100 -3.62 -16.02 14.74
C ARG A 100 -4.93 -15.34 14.31
N SER A 101 -6.05 -16.03 14.50
CA SER A 101 -7.39 -15.60 14.05
C SER A 101 -7.76 -14.16 14.39
N THR A 102 -7.34 -13.61 15.54
CA THR A 102 -7.68 -12.24 15.94
C THR A 102 -6.92 -11.14 15.18
N VAL A 103 -5.66 -11.39 14.79
CA VAL A 103 -4.79 -10.42 14.10
C VAL A 103 -4.75 -10.70 12.59
N ARG A 104 -5.11 -11.92 12.18
CA ARG A 104 -5.05 -12.38 10.80
C ARG A 104 -5.79 -11.47 9.80
N PRO A 105 -7.00 -10.95 10.07
CA PRO A 105 -7.65 -10.02 9.15
C PRO A 105 -6.86 -8.72 8.94
N ALA A 106 -6.21 -8.20 10.00
CA ALA A 106 -5.38 -7.00 9.90
C ALA A 106 -4.10 -7.27 9.10
N ALA A 107 -3.44 -8.40 9.36
CA ALA A 107 -2.27 -8.83 8.58
C ALA A 107 -2.61 -9.08 7.10
N ALA A 108 -3.76 -9.70 6.81
CA ALA A 108 -4.25 -9.91 5.46
C ALA A 108 -4.55 -8.58 4.75
N GLY A 109 -5.15 -7.62 5.47
CA GLY A 109 -5.38 -6.27 4.96
C GLY A 109 -4.09 -5.55 4.59
N LEU A 110 -3.07 -5.61 5.45
CA LEU A 110 -1.75 -5.04 5.16
C LEU A 110 -1.08 -5.76 3.98
N ALA A 111 -1.15 -7.08 3.92
CA ALA A 111 -0.63 -7.86 2.79
C ALA A 111 -1.31 -7.44 1.48
N SER A 112 -2.64 -7.32 1.47
CA SER A 112 -3.40 -6.83 0.33
C SER A 112 -2.93 -5.44 -0.12
N ASP A 113 -2.72 -4.50 0.81
CA ASP A 113 -2.21 -3.16 0.49
C ASP A 113 -0.78 -3.18 -0.10
N CYS A 114 0.09 -4.06 0.40
CA CYS A 114 1.43 -4.26 -0.14
C CYS A 114 1.40 -4.86 -1.55
N GLU A 115 0.54 -5.85 -1.80
CA GLU A 115 0.36 -6.44 -3.13
C GLU A 115 -0.13 -5.40 -4.14
N GLN A 116 -1.15 -4.62 -3.80
CA GLN A 116 -1.67 -3.55 -4.67
C GLN A 116 -0.59 -2.53 -4.99
N TYR A 117 0.16 -2.10 -3.98
CA TYR A 117 1.22 -1.13 -4.16
C TYR A 117 2.35 -1.69 -5.03
N LEU A 118 2.77 -2.94 -4.81
CA LEU A 118 3.76 -3.58 -5.65
C LEU A 118 3.28 -3.72 -7.10
N GLY A 119 2.04 -4.15 -7.32
CA GLY A 119 1.43 -4.21 -8.65
C GLY A 119 1.43 -2.85 -9.35
N TRP A 120 1.07 -1.79 -8.64
CA TRP A 120 1.15 -0.41 -9.15
C TRP A 120 2.57 -0.01 -9.56
N LEU A 121 3.56 -0.25 -8.69
CA LEU A 121 4.96 0.06 -8.98
C LEU A 121 5.48 -0.72 -10.20
N LEU A 122 5.04 -1.97 -10.38
CA LEU A 122 5.38 -2.77 -11.55
C LEU A 122 4.80 -2.18 -12.83
N ILE A 123 3.55 -1.70 -12.81
CA ILE A 123 2.99 -0.95 -13.96
C ILE A 123 3.82 0.32 -14.22
N ALA A 124 4.08 1.12 -13.19
CA ALA A 124 4.81 2.38 -13.30
C ALA A 124 6.26 2.21 -13.81
N THR A 125 6.84 1.02 -13.63
CA THR A 125 8.18 0.66 -14.10
C THR A 125 8.19 -0.16 -15.39
N GLY A 126 7.03 -0.32 -16.04
CA GLY A 126 6.91 -0.99 -17.34
C GLY A 126 6.83 -2.52 -17.28
N LEU A 127 6.77 -3.11 -16.09
CA LEU A 127 6.67 -4.55 -15.84
C LEU A 127 5.22 -5.02 -15.71
N ARG A 128 4.33 -4.52 -16.59
CA ARG A 128 2.87 -4.73 -16.51
C ARG A 128 2.46 -6.20 -16.43
N GLY A 129 3.12 -7.09 -17.18
CA GLY A 129 2.82 -8.52 -17.18
C GLY A 129 3.00 -9.20 -15.80
N GLN A 130 3.81 -8.62 -14.91
CA GLN A 130 3.98 -9.13 -13.54
C GLN A 130 2.92 -8.58 -12.58
N ALA A 131 2.30 -7.43 -12.87
CA ALA A 131 1.42 -6.73 -11.95
C ALA A 131 0.09 -7.46 -11.68
N VAL A 132 -0.47 -8.13 -12.68
CA VAL A 132 -1.80 -8.76 -12.59
C VAL A 132 -1.87 -9.81 -11.47
N ALA A 133 -0.83 -10.63 -11.33
CA ALA A 133 -0.77 -11.64 -10.28
C ALA A 133 -0.78 -11.03 -8.87
N HIS A 134 -0.18 -9.85 -8.71
CA HIS A 134 -0.23 -9.11 -7.45
C HIS A 134 -1.63 -8.56 -7.17
N PHE A 135 -2.35 -8.05 -8.17
CA PHE A 135 -3.74 -7.61 -7.97
C PHE A 135 -4.68 -8.77 -7.65
N ASP A 136 -4.48 -9.96 -8.23
CA ASP A 136 -5.25 -11.15 -7.88
C ASP A 136 -5.00 -11.62 -6.44
N ALA A 137 -3.75 -11.60 -6.01
CA ALA A 137 -3.41 -11.85 -4.61
C ALA A 137 -4.05 -10.80 -3.68
N ALA A 138 -4.00 -9.52 -4.06
CA ALA A 138 -4.61 -8.44 -3.30
C ALA A 138 -6.12 -8.60 -3.11
N ILE A 139 -6.85 -8.97 -4.17
CA ILE A 139 -8.30 -9.20 -4.12
C ILE A 139 -8.62 -10.35 -3.16
N SER A 140 -7.86 -11.44 -3.24
CA SER A 140 -8.03 -12.61 -2.37
C SER A 140 -7.77 -12.24 -0.90
N LEU A 141 -6.68 -11.53 -0.63
CA LEU A 141 -6.32 -11.06 0.72
C LEU A 141 -7.28 -10.01 1.27
N GLY A 142 -7.79 -9.11 0.43
CA GLY A 142 -8.82 -8.14 0.80
C GLY A 142 -10.14 -8.81 1.17
N THR A 143 -10.47 -9.91 0.49
CA THR A 143 -11.63 -10.76 0.82
C THR A 143 -11.42 -11.46 2.17
N GLU A 144 -10.23 -12.04 2.42
CA GLU A 144 -9.88 -12.63 3.72
C GLU A 144 -9.95 -11.59 4.86
N ALA A 145 -9.50 -10.36 4.59
CA ALA A 145 -9.60 -9.25 5.54
C ALA A 145 -11.03 -8.72 5.74
N ASN A 146 -12.00 -9.20 4.95
CA ASN A 146 -13.38 -8.70 4.89
C ASN A 146 -13.45 -7.16 4.70
N ASP A 147 -12.55 -6.60 3.89
CA ASP A 147 -12.53 -5.18 3.56
C ASP A 147 -12.96 -4.95 2.10
N PRO A 148 -14.20 -4.49 1.85
CA PRO A 148 -14.70 -4.25 0.50
C PRO A 148 -13.91 -3.17 -0.24
N THR A 149 -13.24 -2.25 0.47
CA THR A 149 -12.42 -1.21 -0.16
C THR A 149 -11.15 -1.79 -0.77
N LEU A 150 -10.52 -2.75 -0.10
CA LEU A 150 -9.33 -3.43 -0.62
C LEU A 150 -9.68 -4.29 -1.84
N VAL A 151 -10.81 -4.99 -1.79
CA VAL A 151 -11.33 -5.75 -2.93
C VAL A 151 -11.61 -4.84 -4.13
N ALA A 152 -12.28 -3.71 -3.91
CA ALA A 152 -12.58 -2.75 -4.96
C ALA A 152 -11.30 -2.15 -5.57
N HIS A 153 -10.32 -1.71 -4.77
CA HIS A 153 -9.05 -1.22 -5.31
C HIS A 153 -8.29 -2.27 -6.12
N GLY A 154 -8.23 -3.52 -5.66
CA GLY A 154 -7.62 -4.61 -6.42
C GLY A 154 -8.29 -4.82 -7.79
N LEU A 155 -9.62 -4.79 -7.84
CA LEU A 155 -10.39 -4.86 -9.10
C LEU A 155 -10.14 -3.65 -10.00
N SER A 156 -10.13 -2.45 -9.41
CA SER A 156 -9.87 -1.18 -10.09
C SER A 156 -8.48 -1.17 -10.76
N PHE A 157 -7.43 -1.56 -10.05
CA PHE A 157 -6.08 -1.64 -10.63
C PHE A 157 -5.92 -2.76 -11.67
N LYS A 158 -6.58 -3.91 -11.47
CA LYS A 158 -6.60 -4.96 -12.50
C LYS A 158 -7.34 -4.49 -13.76
N GLY A 159 -8.43 -3.73 -13.60
CA GLY A 159 -9.14 -3.07 -14.70
C GLY A 159 -8.26 -2.06 -15.43
N TYR A 160 -7.48 -1.27 -14.69
CA TYR A 160 -6.52 -0.33 -15.27
C TYR A 160 -5.42 -1.04 -16.06
N ALA A 161 -4.89 -2.14 -15.54
CA ALA A 161 -3.91 -2.96 -16.27
C ALA A 161 -4.49 -3.46 -17.60
N ALA A 162 -5.73 -3.96 -17.59
CA ALA A 162 -6.42 -4.40 -18.80
C ALA A 162 -6.66 -3.26 -19.81
N LEU A 163 -6.94 -2.04 -19.33
CA LEU A 163 -7.09 -0.85 -20.16
C LEU A 163 -5.78 -0.52 -20.88
N LEU A 164 -4.65 -0.56 -20.16
CA LEU A 164 -3.32 -0.33 -20.73
C LEU A 164 -2.93 -1.37 -21.78
N ASP A 165 -3.46 -2.59 -21.67
CA ASP A 165 -3.24 -3.67 -22.63
C ASP A 165 -4.31 -3.72 -23.73
N GLY A 166 -5.19 -2.71 -23.80
CA GLY A 166 -6.16 -2.56 -24.89
C GLY A 166 -7.32 -3.56 -24.83
N GLN A 167 -7.71 -4.02 -23.64
CA GLN A 167 -8.79 -4.98 -23.43
C GLN A 167 -10.06 -4.28 -22.89
N PRO A 168 -10.91 -3.69 -23.75
CA PRO A 168 -12.04 -2.88 -23.29
C PRO A 168 -13.09 -3.67 -22.52
N GLY A 169 -13.45 -4.89 -22.97
CA GLY A 169 -14.41 -5.73 -22.25
C GLY A 169 -13.95 -6.13 -20.84
N THR A 170 -12.66 -6.47 -20.69
CA THR A 170 -12.06 -6.76 -19.38
C THR A 170 -12.04 -5.51 -18.50
N THR A 171 -11.68 -4.35 -19.07
CA THR A 171 -11.69 -3.06 -18.37
C THR A 171 -13.09 -2.72 -17.85
N ALA A 172 -14.11 -2.82 -18.71
CA ALA A 172 -15.50 -2.53 -18.37
C ALA A 172 -16.00 -3.44 -17.24
N SER A 173 -15.78 -4.75 -17.37
CA SER A 173 -16.26 -5.73 -16.37
C SER A 173 -15.61 -5.54 -14.99
N LEU A 174 -14.29 -5.30 -14.93
CA LEU A 174 -13.57 -5.08 -13.68
C LEU A 174 -13.91 -3.72 -13.04
N SER A 175 -14.01 -2.67 -13.86
CA SER A 175 -14.39 -1.33 -13.38
C SER A 175 -15.82 -1.33 -12.82
N ALA A 176 -16.76 -1.97 -13.54
CA ALA A 176 -18.12 -2.14 -13.07
C ALA A 176 -18.17 -2.95 -11.76
N ALA A 177 -17.39 -4.03 -11.66
CA ALA A 177 -17.30 -4.86 -10.45
C ALA A 177 -16.79 -4.07 -9.23
N SER A 178 -15.72 -3.29 -9.40
CA SER A 178 -15.15 -2.42 -8.35
C SER A 178 -16.20 -1.44 -7.78
N ARG A 179 -17.09 -0.93 -8.65
CA ARG A 179 -18.10 0.08 -8.28
C ARG A 179 -19.34 -0.45 -7.58
N ARG A 180 -19.56 -1.79 -7.56
CA ARG A 180 -20.81 -2.41 -7.09
C ARG A 180 -21.11 -2.13 -5.63
N ASP A 181 -20.10 -2.18 -4.77
CA ASP A 181 -20.29 -1.96 -3.34
C ASP A 181 -20.38 -0.46 -3.03
N ARG A 182 -21.57 0.00 -2.62
CA ARG A 182 -21.83 1.41 -2.29
C ARG A 182 -21.15 1.87 -0.99
N ARG A 183 -20.58 0.96 -0.19
CA ARG A 183 -19.76 1.29 0.98
C ARG A 183 -18.39 1.84 0.58
N VAL A 184 -17.92 1.51 -0.62
CA VAL A 184 -16.68 2.03 -1.19
C VAL A 184 -16.80 3.54 -1.39
N PHE A 185 -15.74 4.26 -1.05
CA PHE A 185 -15.72 5.72 -1.09
C PHE A 185 -15.94 6.26 -2.51
N ALA A 186 -16.67 7.37 -2.62
CA ALA A 186 -17.10 7.94 -3.90
C ALA A 186 -15.95 8.25 -4.88
N PRO A 187 -14.79 8.76 -4.44
CA PRO A 187 -13.65 8.97 -5.34
C PRO A 187 -13.17 7.72 -6.10
N LEU A 188 -13.08 6.55 -5.45
CA LEU A 188 -12.71 5.31 -6.17
C LEU A 188 -13.79 4.92 -7.19
N ARG A 189 -15.05 5.02 -6.79
CA ARG A 189 -16.17 4.74 -7.71
C ARG A 189 -16.20 5.71 -8.89
N ALA A 190 -15.80 6.96 -8.70
CA ALA A 190 -15.64 7.94 -9.79
C ALA A 190 -14.49 7.56 -10.72
N TYR A 191 -13.33 7.20 -10.16
CA TYR A 191 -12.17 6.73 -10.91
C TYR A 191 -12.54 5.57 -11.84
N ASP A 192 -13.19 4.55 -11.31
CA ASP A 192 -13.61 3.38 -12.09
C ASP A 192 -14.68 3.71 -13.13
N ALA A 193 -15.54 4.70 -12.88
CA ALA A 193 -16.49 5.18 -13.88
C ALA A 193 -15.76 5.88 -15.05
N TYR A 194 -14.67 6.60 -14.79
CA TYR A 194 -13.80 7.13 -15.85
C TYR A 194 -13.08 6.01 -16.61
N GLN A 195 -12.64 4.94 -15.94
CA GLN A 195 -12.05 3.78 -16.62
C GLN A 195 -13.06 3.09 -17.56
N GLU A 196 -14.28 2.87 -17.08
CA GLU A 196 -15.37 2.28 -17.86
C GLU A 196 -15.78 3.18 -19.04
N THR A 197 -15.73 4.49 -18.86
CA THR A 197 -15.93 5.45 -19.97
C THR A 197 -14.89 5.24 -21.07
N GLN A 198 -13.63 5.01 -20.71
CA GLN A 198 -12.56 4.77 -21.69
C GLN A 198 -12.79 3.46 -22.45
N SER A 199 -13.20 2.38 -21.79
CA SER A 199 -13.55 1.13 -22.49
C SER A 199 -14.71 1.31 -23.47
N LEU A 200 -15.77 2.04 -23.08
CA LEU A 200 -16.92 2.30 -23.94
C LEU A 200 -16.55 3.14 -25.17
N VAL A 201 -15.63 4.10 -25.01
CA VAL A 201 -15.08 4.87 -26.14
C VAL A 201 -14.31 3.97 -27.11
N MET A 202 -13.49 3.04 -26.59
CA MET A 202 -12.75 2.09 -27.43
C MET A 202 -13.66 1.15 -28.22
N GLU A 203 -14.80 0.79 -27.65
CA GLU A 203 -15.84 -0.04 -28.31
C GLU A 203 -16.75 0.75 -29.25
N GLY A 204 -16.66 2.09 -29.24
CA GLY A 204 -17.49 2.96 -30.07
C GLY A 204 -18.89 3.25 -29.51
N ASP A 205 -19.23 2.80 -28.29
CA ASP A 205 -20.50 3.13 -27.63
C ASP A 205 -20.47 4.53 -27.01
N ARG A 206 -20.55 5.52 -27.89
CA ARG A 206 -20.54 6.95 -27.53
C ARG A 206 -21.69 7.31 -26.58
N ARG A 207 -22.86 6.69 -26.73
CA ARG A 207 -24.04 7.03 -25.91
C ARG A 207 -23.84 6.57 -24.48
N SER A 208 -23.39 5.34 -24.26
CA SER A 208 -23.10 4.85 -22.92
C SER A 208 -21.90 5.57 -22.33
N ALA A 209 -20.85 5.85 -23.11
CA ALA A 209 -19.69 6.61 -22.64
C ALA A 209 -20.08 7.97 -22.06
N PHE A 210 -20.94 8.75 -22.72
CA PHE A 210 -21.40 10.04 -22.17
C PHE A 210 -22.19 9.91 -20.87
N ARG A 211 -23.06 8.89 -20.77
CA ARG A 211 -23.82 8.66 -19.53
C ARG A 211 -22.90 8.29 -18.37
N THR A 212 -21.98 7.36 -18.60
CA THR A 212 -21.02 6.92 -17.58
C THR A 212 -20.09 8.04 -17.16
N LEU A 213 -19.66 8.89 -18.10
CA LEU A 213 -18.84 10.07 -17.81
C LEU A 213 -19.59 11.09 -16.93
N ALA A 214 -20.87 11.33 -17.19
CA ALA A 214 -21.69 12.20 -16.36
C ALA A 214 -21.79 11.66 -14.92
N GLU A 215 -22.03 10.35 -14.76
CA GLU A 215 -22.04 9.71 -13.45
C GLU A 215 -20.67 9.82 -12.74
N ALA A 216 -19.58 9.66 -13.47
CA ALA A 216 -18.22 9.81 -12.95
C ALA A 216 -17.99 11.22 -12.39
N ASN A 217 -18.41 12.25 -13.12
CA ASN A 217 -18.33 13.65 -12.69
C ASN A 217 -19.18 13.90 -11.43
N ASP A 218 -20.41 13.37 -11.38
CA ASP A 218 -21.29 13.50 -10.21
C ASP A 218 -20.73 12.81 -8.97
N LEU A 219 -20.06 11.67 -9.15
CA LEU A 219 -19.37 10.98 -8.06
C LEU A 219 -18.13 11.75 -7.58
N ALA A 220 -17.36 12.32 -8.51
CA ALA A 220 -16.16 13.10 -8.21
C ALA A 220 -16.49 14.42 -7.49
N ALA A 221 -17.65 15.02 -7.77
CA ALA A 221 -18.11 16.24 -7.11
C ALA A 221 -18.56 16.02 -5.65
N LYS A 222 -18.76 14.78 -5.20
CA LYS A 222 -19.18 14.49 -3.82
C LYS A 222 -18.03 14.78 -2.85
N PRO A 223 -18.28 15.49 -1.74
CA PRO A 223 -17.24 15.69 -0.74
C PRO A 223 -16.78 14.34 -0.19
N PRO A 224 -15.47 14.17 0.08
CA PRO A 224 -14.98 12.93 0.66
C PRO A 224 -15.65 12.73 2.03
N ARG A 225 -16.30 11.57 2.21
CA ARG A 225 -16.64 11.12 3.57
C ARG A 225 -15.31 10.96 4.31
N THR A 226 -15.21 11.49 5.53
CA THR A 226 -14.02 11.34 6.38
C THR A 226 -13.65 9.86 6.48
N ALA A 227 -12.59 9.45 5.78
CA ALA A 227 -12.05 8.10 5.85
C ALA A 227 -11.35 7.91 7.21
N PRO A 228 -11.34 6.69 7.78
CA PRO A 228 -10.55 6.40 8.97
C PRO A 228 -9.07 6.73 8.71
N ARG A 229 -8.46 7.42 9.69
CA ARG A 229 -7.17 8.15 9.59
C ARG A 229 -5.93 7.30 9.26
N HIS A 230 -6.06 5.98 9.07
CA HIS A 230 -4.92 5.06 9.01
C HIS A 230 -4.70 4.35 7.67
N ARG A 231 -5.52 4.55 6.64
CA ARG A 231 -5.41 3.75 5.38
C ARG A 231 -5.20 4.52 4.09
N LEU A 232 -5.16 5.84 4.16
CA LEU A 232 -4.81 6.68 3.02
C LEU A 232 -3.60 7.50 3.44
N GLY A 233 -2.45 7.28 2.80
CA GLY A 233 -1.16 7.92 3.08
C GLY A 233 -1.11 9.44 2.88
N CYS A 234 -2.22 10.16 3.02
CA CYS A 234 -2.26 11.61 3.02
C CYS A 234 -2.55 12.09 4.46
N THR A 235 -1.55 12.01 5.36
CA THR A 235 -1.58 12.67 6.67
C THR A 235 -0.55 13.79 6.75
N GLY A 236 -1.05 15.03 6.77
CA GLY A 236 -0.39 16.14 7.45
C GLY A 236 0.57 17.01 6.64
N THR A 237 0.04 17.93 5.83
CA THR A 237 0.68 19.24 5.67
C THR A 237 -0.33 20.34 5.99
N ARG A 238 0.19 21.39 6.64
CA ARG A 238 -0.56 22.50 7.20
C ARG A 238 -1.45 23.18 6.15
N ARG A 239 -2.60 23.64 6.64
CA ARG A 239 -3.76 24.27 6.00
C ARG A 239 -3.51 25.54 5.15
N ARG A 240 -2.35 25.72 4.51
CA ARG A 240 -2.02 26.99 3.81
C ARG A 240 -1.55 26.90 2.35
N SER A 241 -1.50 25.74 1.70
CA SER A 241 -1.11 25.68 0.27
C SER A 241 -1.91 24.75 -0.64
N CYS A 242 -2.89 24.00 -0.14
CA CYS A 242 -3.77 23.20 -1.02
C CYS A 242 -4.76 24.11 -1.74
N ARG A 243 -4.43 24.50 -2.99
CA ARG A 243 -5.45 24.97 -3.94
C ARG A 243 -6.39 23.79 -4.27
N PRO A 244 -7.70 24.02 -4.49
CA PRO A 244 -8.71 22.96 -4.54
C PRO A 244 -8.68 22.03 -5.77
N ASN A 245 -7.64 22.08 -6.62
CA ASN A 245 -7.67 21.50 -7.96
C ASN A 245 -6.72 20.32 -8.21
N THR A 246 -6.04 19.78 -7.20
CA THR A 246 -5.16 18.62 -7.39
C THR A 246 -5.77 17.36 -6.82
N VAL A 247 -6.61 16.74 -7.67
CA VAL A 247 -6.89 15.31 -7.70
C VAL A 247 -5.55 14.60 -8.00
N SER A 248 -4.65 14.56 -7.01
CA SER A 248 -3.28 14.05 -7.17
C SER A 248 -2.88 13.04 -6.08
N CYS A 249 -3.63 12.92 -4.99
CA CYS A 249 -3.39 11.90 -3.93
C CYS A 249 -4.10 10.56 -4.22
N CYS A 250 -4.96 10.47 -5.26
CA CYS A 250 -5.68 9.24 -5.64
C CYS A 250 -5.60 8.92 -7.15
N THR A 251 -4.81 9.66 -7.93
CA THR A 251 -5.05 9.84 -9.38
C THR A 251 -3.81 10.29 -10.17
N ALA A 252 -2.60 9.99 -9.71
CA ALA A 252 -1.41 10.41 -10.44
C ALA A 252 -1.20 9.55 -11.71
N SER A 253 -1.45 10.20 -12.85
CA SER A 253 -0.96 9.90 -14.21
C SER A 253 -1.87 9.15 -15.18
N ALA A 254 -2.95 9.82 -15.59
CA ALA A 254 -3.34 9.76 -17.00
C ALA A 254 -2.54 10.83 -17.78
N GLY A 255 -1.45 10.40 -18.42
CA GLY A 255 -0.87 11.02 -19.62
C GLY A 255 -0.39 12.48 -19.55
N THR A 256 0.89 12.67 -19.23
CA THR A 256 1.66 13.78 -19.83
C THR A 256 2.82 13.20 -20.65
N ARG A 257 2.60 13.04 -21.97
CA ARG A 257 3.70 12.99 -22.93
C ARG A 257 4.45 14.32 -22.84
N LYS A 258 5.74 14.28 -22.50
CA LYS A 258 6.65 15.39 -22.81
C LYS A 258 6.58 15.61 -24.33
N ARG A 259 6.13 16.80 -24.74
CA ARG A 259 6.33 17.28 -26.12
C ARG A 259 7.83 17.40 -26.32
N SER A 260 8.40 16.55 -27.15
CA SER A 260 9.63 16.84 -27.88
C SER A 260 9.26 17.90 -28.92
N SER A 261 9.71 19.13 -28.71
CA SER A 261 9.73 20.15 -29.76
C SER A 261 10.84 19.82 -30.74
N CYS A 262 10.56 20.04 -32.03
CA CYS A 262 11.56 20.17 -33.09
C CYS A 262 12.66 21.15 -32.73
#